data_AF-A0A9J9UA49-F1
#
_entry.id   AF-A0A9J9UA49-F1
#
_cell.length_a   1.000
_cell.length_b   1.000
_cell.length_c   1.000
_cell.angle_alpha   90.00
_cell.angle_beta   90.00
_cell.angle_gamma   90.00
#
_symmetry.space_group_name_H-M   'P 1'
#
loop_
_entity.id
_entity.type
_entity.pdbx_description
1 polymer ?
#
loop_
_entity_poly.entity_id
_entity_poly.type
_entity_poly.pdbx_seq_one_letter_code
_entity_poly.pdbx_strand_id
1 'polypeptide(L)'
;MNAASTWISRNVDRLRSADSKAASKNKDKDGASAASPKPAAERSTHERLQATLRRSGEALSPRVLRRLLTDLQEVVAPRVSEIEGGRRAQAIAAWYAEATPEERRDLWLLMCEQFAPDATRFKSAQQRYEAAAGTDDAPQAEAHLRRAMVSPRTRLLQRFAVFPAGMRFLVDLRAELLPLLKSDKRLLPLDAELEQLFSTWFDVAFLELRRLSWDSPASLIEKLIKYEAVHDIRSWADLKNRLDSDRRCYGFFHPRLPNEPLIFVEVALVNEISSSITPLLDEAAEAADIQRATTAIFYSISSTQTGLRGVSFGDSLIKHVAETLTQEFPRLRTFATLSPIPGFRSWLSKNCAAQLEQLDEKRLAELGRAVGFEPPQAAHVLAAADKALELPPKSPVRQLLMQCAARYLGRELHDGKPVDPVARFHLGNGARVERLNWAGDPSAKGLKQSFGLMVNYLYDLKRIDKHHGLLAQGRVPVSGDIDSLCRD
;
A
#
# COMPACT_ATOMS: atom_id res chain seq x y z
N MET A 1 22.33 -32.51 7.32
CA MET A 1 21.08 -33.29 7.45
C MET A 1 19.98 -32.36 7.94
N ASN A 2 19.12 -32.00 6.98
CA ASN A 2 17.83 -31.32 6.99
C ASN A 2 17.33 -30.55 8.24
N ALA A 3 17.55 -29.23 8.23
CA ALA A 3 16.73 -28.25 8.96
C ALA A 3 15.51 -27.74 8.13
N ALA A 4 15.42 -28.10 6.85
CA ALA A 4 14.35 -27.66 5.95
C ALA A 4 13.06 -28.50 6.03
N SER A 5 13.15 -29.76 6.47
CA SER A 5 11.99 -30.67 6.52
C SER A 5 11.08 -30.45 7.74
N THR A 6 11.53 -29.74 8.78
CA THR A 6 10.74 -29.45 9.98
C THR A 6 9.80 -28.24 9.84
N TRP A 7 9.97 -27.40 8.81
CA TRP A 7 9.10 -26.24 8.58
C TRP A 7 7.79 -26.64 7.86
N ILE A 8 7.85 -27.61 6.94
CA ILE A 8 6.70 -28.06 6.15
C ILE A 8 5.68 -28.82 7.02
N SER A 9 6.14 -29.60 8.00
CA SER A 9 5.23 -30.38 8.88
C SER A 9 4.43 -29.52 9.87
N ARG A 10 4.92 -28.34 10.26
CA ARG A 10 4.23 -27.47 11.24
C ARG A 10 2.98 -26.78 10.69
N ASN A 11 2.81 -26.71 9.37
CA ASN A 11 1.64 -26.10 8.74
C ASN A 11 0.51 -27.09 8.42
N VAL A 12 0.70 -28.40 8.64
CA VAL A 12 -0.34 -29.42 8.41
C VAL A 12 -1.20 -29.67 9.66
N ASP A 13 -0.67 -29.46 10.87
CA ASP A 13 -1.40 -29.68 12.13
C ASP A 13 -2.41 -28.56 12.49
N ARG A 14 -2.40 -27.43 11.78
CA ARG A 14 -3.39 -26.35 11.95
C ARG A 14 -4.70 -26.57 11.19
N LEU A 15 -4.85 -27.69 10.50
CA LEU A 15 -6.03 -28.03 9.69
C LEU A 15 -6.89 -29.19 10.24
N ARG A 16 -6.69 -29.59 11.52
CA ARG A 16 -7.41 -30.76 12.09
C ARG A 16 -8.16 -30.55 13.42
N SER A 17 -8.29 -29.34 13.94
CA SER A 17 -9.02 -29.07 15.19
C SER A 17 -10.26 -28.19 15.01
N ALA A 18 -11.15 -28.61 14.10
CA ALA A 18 -12.48 -28.05 13.99
C ALA A 18 -13.51 -29.18 13.80
N ASP A 19 -13.67 -30.03 14.82
CA ASP A 19 -14.86 -30.86 14.98
C ASP A 19 -14.94 -31.40 16.41
N SER A 20 -15.69 -30.68 17.27
CA SER A 20 -16.45 -31.27 18.39
C SER A 20 -17.28 -30.20 19.10
N LYS A 21 -18.45 -29.88 18.56
CA LYS A 21 -19.58 -29.36 19.34
C LYS A 21 -20.66 -30.45 19.38
N ALA A 22 -20.75 -31.19 20.48
CA ALA A 22 -22.00 -31.73 20.98
C ALA A 22 -21.81 -32.37 22.37
N ALA A 23 -22.75 -32.05 23.27
CA ALA A 23 -23.05 -32.70 24.55
C ALA A 23 -22.55 -31.99 25.83
N SER A 24 -23.36 -31.05 26.35
CA SER A 24 -24.21 -31.35 27.51
C SER A 24 -25.26 -30.24 27.69
N LYS A 25 -26.48 -30.65 28.03
CA LYS A 25 -27.63 -29.79 28.35
C LYS A 25 -28.04 -30.07 29.80
N ASN A 26 -28.52 -29.01 30.46
CA ASN A 26 -29.28 -28.95 31.73
C ASN A 26 -28.44 -29.17 33.01
N LYS A 27 -28.51 -28.30 34.04
CA LYS A 27 -29.70 -27.76 34.70
C LYS A 27 -29.36 -26.55 35.61
N ASP A 28 -30.43 -25.83 35.94
CA ASP A 28 -30.69 -24.96 37.10
C ASP A 28 -30.33 -23.45 37.05
N LYS A 29 -31.45 -22.70 37.04
CA LYS A 29 -31.63 -21.29 37.35
C LYS A 29 -31.43 -21.09 38.85
N ASP A 30 -30.65 -20.07 39.21
CA ASP A 30 -30.98 -19.02 40.19
C ASP A 30 -29.68 -18.39 40.68
N GLY A 31 -29.47 -17.11 40.33
CA GLY A 31 -28.28 -16.37 40.72
C GLY A 31 -28.21 -15.05 39.99
N ALA A 32 -28.64 -13.98 40.65
CA ALA A 32 -28.66 -12.61 40.15
C ALA A 32 -27.35 -12.24 39.44
N SER A 33 -27.45 -11.85 38.16
CA SER A 33 -26.30 -11.34 37.41
C SER A 33 -25.92 -9.96 37.96
N ALA A 34 -24.95 -9.93 38.87
CA ALA A 34 -24.19 -8.72 39.13
C ALA A 34 -23.56 -8.30 37.80
N ALA A 35 -24.05 -7.19 37.23
CA ALA A 35 -23.47 -6.61 36.04
C ALA A 35 -21.99 -6.30 36.30
N SER A 36 -21.10 -7.01 35.61
CA SER A 36 -19.68 -6.70 35.58
C SER A 36 -19.52 -5.21 35.26
N PRO A 37 -18.80 -4.40 36.08
CA PRO A 37 -18.67 -2.98 35.82
C PRO A 37 -18.05 -2.78 34.43
N LYS A 38 -18.66 -1.90 33.63
CA LYS A 38 -18.08 -1.45 32.35
C LYS A 38 -16.61 -1.09 32.60
N PRO A 39 -15.66 -1.53 31.77
CA PRO A 39 -14.26 -1.14 31.93
C PRO A 39 -14.20 0.38 31.97
N ALA A 40 -13.59 0.92 33.02
CA ALA A 40 -13.41 2.36 33.18
C ALA A 40 -12.70 2.90 31.92
N ALA A 41 -13.13 4.05 31.43
CA ALA A 41 -12.52 4.68 30.26
C ALA A 41 -11.00 4.81 30.45
N GLU A 42 -10.22 4.48 29.41
CA GLU A 42 -8.76 4.63 29.42
C GLU A 42 -8.41 6.09 29.75
N ARG A 43 -7.49 6.28 30.72
CA ARG A 43 -6.96 7.61 31.02
C ARG A 43 -6.18 8.16 29.83
N SER A 44 -6.30 9.45 29.58
CA SER A 44 -5.45 10.18 28.63
C SER A 44 -3.97 10.12 29.07
N THR A 45 -3.04 10.34 28.13
CA THR A 45 -1.61 10.37 28.49
C THR A 45 -1.32 11.48 29.49
N HIS A 46 -2.03 12.61 29.39
CA HIS A 46 -1.93 13.72 30.33
C HIS A 46 -2.31 13.31 31.77
N GLU A 47 -3.45 12.65 31.96
CA GLU A 47 -3.87 12.16 33.28
C GLU A 47 -2.92 11.10 33.83
N ARG A 48 -2.35 10.26 32.95
CA ARG A 48 -1.37 9.25 33.33
C ARG A 48 -0.04 9.86 33.78
N LEU A 49 0.40 10.95 33.15
CA LEU A 49 1.61 11.68 33.54
C LEU A 49 1.49 12.33 34.94
N GLN A 50 0.29 12.75 35.32
CA GLN A 50 0.00 13.34 36.64
C GLN A 50 -0.29 12.29 37.72
N ALA A 51 -0.45 11.01 37.34
CA ALA A 51 -0.80 9.96 38.28
C ALA A 51 0.40 9.46 39.09
N THR A 52 0.13 8.99 40.31
CA THR A 52 1.14 8.33 41.16
C THR A 52 1.20 6.82 40.89
N LEU A 53 0.04 6.18 40.66
CA LEU A 53 -0.08 4.73 40.50
C LEU A 53 -0.61 4.35 39.11
N ARG A 54 -0.12 3.21 38.62
CA ARG A 54 -0.57 2.53 37.39
C ARG A 54 -1.96 1.93 37.64
N ARG A 55 -2.88 2.06 36.67
CA ARG A 55 -4.18 1.37 36.67
C ARG A 55 -4.13 0.10 35.83
N SER A 56 -5.08 -0.81 36.08
CA SER A 56 -5.29 -2.00 35.24
C SER A 56 -5.53 -1.58 33.78
N GLY A 57 -4.82 -2.20 32.83
CA GLY A 57 -4.90 -1.88 31.39
C GLY A 57 -3.85 -0.88 30.88
N GLU A 58 -3.16 -0.14 31.75
CA GLU A 58 -2.03 0.70 31.32
C GLU A 58 -0.77 -0.15 31.19
N ALA A 59 0.05 0.01 30.15
CA ALA A 59 1.29 -0.75 30.00
C ALA A 59 2.43 -0.12 30.82
N LEU A 60 2.72 1.15 30.57
CA LEU A 60 3.74 1.88 31.31
C LEU A 60 3.23 2.45 32.63
N SER A 61 4.05 2.33 33.67
CA SER A 61 3.83 3.05 34.93
C SER A 61 4.02 4.57 34.76
N PRO A 62 3.35 5.42 35.55
CA PRO A 62 3.53 6.88 35.48
C PRO A 62 4.98 7.36 35.66
N ARG A 63 5.81 6.60 36.39
CA ARG A 63 7.23 6.91 36.57
C ARG A 63 8.02 6.67 35.28
N VAL A 64 7.81 5.54 34.61
CA VAL A 64 8.48 5.21 33.35
C VAL A 64 8.00 6.12 32.23
N LEU A 65 6.70 6.41 32.18
CA LEU A 65 6.12 7.33 31.20
C LEU A 65 6.72 8.74 31.30
N ARG A 66 6.90 9.26 32.52
CA ARG A 66 7.57 10.56 32.75
C ARG A 66 9.03 10.53 32.34
N ARG A 67 9.75 9.44 32.63
CA ARG A 67 11.14 9.27 32.20
C ARG A 67 11.26 9.31 30.68
N LEU A 68 10.45 8.54 29.96
CA LEU A 68 10.43 8.56 28.49
C LEU A 68 10.07 9.93 27.94
N LEU A 69 9.14 10.65 28.57
CA LEU A 69 8.83 12.03 28.18
C LEU A 69 10.06 12.93 28.31
N THR A 70 10.80 12.84 29.41
CA THR A 70 12.05 13.58 29.59
C THR A 70 13.08 13.19 28.53
N ASP A 71 13.25 11.90 28.26
CA ASP A 71 14.19 11.42 27.23
C ASP A 71 13.83 11.98 25.84
N LEU A 72 12.54 11.96 25.46
CA LEU A 72 12.06 12.54 24.20
C LEU A 72 12.22 14.07 24.14
N GLN A 73 11.98 14.78 25.25
CA GLN A 73 12.21 16.22 25.37
C GLN A 73 13.69 16.57 25.18
N GLU A 74 14.56 15.74 25.73
CA GLU A 74 16.00 15.84 25.57
C GLU A 74 16.46 15.56 24.13
N VAL A 75 15.76 14.68 23.40
CA VAL A 75 15.99 14.48 21.97
C VAL A 75 15.65 15.73 21.18
N VAL A 76 14.57 16.46 21.46
CA VAL A 76 14.17 17.64 20.66
C VAL A 76 14.70 18.98 21.16
N ALA A 77 15.46 18.97 22.26
CA ALA A 77 15.92 20.18 22.92
C ALA A 77 16.64 21.13 21.92
N PRO A 78 16.28 22.43 21.86
CA PRO A 78 16.84 23.36 20.88
C PRO A 78 18.36 23.54 20.97
N ARG A 79 18.90 23.42 22.18
CA ARG A 79 20.34 23.55 22.48
C ARG A 79 21.20 22.34 22.08
N VAL A 80 20.56 21.24 21.68
CA VAL A 80 21.24 19.99 21.35
C VAL A 80 21.53 19.98 19.85
N SER A 81 22.75 19.60 19.45
CA SER A 81 23.11 19.44 18.03
C SER A 81 22.39 18.24 17.41
N GLU A 82 22.32 18.15 16.08
CA GLU A 82 21.63 17.03 15.43
C GLU A 82 22.30 15.68 15.71
N ILE A 83 23.64 15.64 15.81
CA ILE A 83 24.39 14.41 16.14
C ILE A 83 24.07 13.94 17.56
N GLU A 84 24.11 14.85 18.54
CA GLU A 84 23.82 14.51 19.93
C GLU A 84 22.33 14.16 20.12
N GLY A 85 21.44 14.86 19.42
CA GLY A 85 20.02 14.52 19.38
C GLY A 85 19.78 13.11 18.81
N GLY A 86 20.50 12.75 17.75
CA GLY A 86 20.49 11.41 17.18
C GLY A 86 21.01 10.33 18.13
N ARG A 87 22.07 10.61 18.89
CA ARG A 87 22.59 9.69 19.92
C ARG A 87 21.56 9.44 21.02
N ARG A 88 20.87 10.49 21.48
CA ARG A 88 19.78 10.35 22.46
C ARG A 88 18.59 9.57 21.88
N ALA A 89 18.24 9.82 20.62
CA ALA A 89 17.19 9.07 19.92
C ALA A 89 17.55 7.57 19.80
N GLN A 90 18.82 7.24 19.58
CA GLN A 90 19.31 5.86 19.55
C GLN A 90 19.09 5.13 20.89
N ALA A 91 19.26 5.81 22.03
CA ALA A 91 18.97 5.21 23.34
C ALA A 91 17.49 4.87 23.51
N ILE A 92 16.59 5.72 23.00
CA ILE A 92 15.15 5.44 22.99
C ILE A 92 14.81 4.31 22.02
N ALA A 93 15.46 4.23 20.86
CA ALA A 93 15.30 3.12 19.93
C ALA A 93 15.78 1.78 20.53
N ALA A 94 16.83 1.79 21.34
CA ALA A 94 17.29 0.61 22.07
C ALA A 94 16.26 0.15 23.13
N TRP A 95 15.71 1.10 23.90
CA TRP A 95 14.60 0.80 24.82
C TRP A 95 13.38 0.22 24.08
N TYR A 96 13.02 0.82 22.93
CA TYR A 96 11.88 0.38 22.13
C TYR A 96 12.01 -1.07 21.65
N ALA A 97 13.22 -1.51 21.32
CA ALA A 97 13.48 -2.87 20.87
C ALA A 97 13.11 -3.93 21.94
N GLU A 98 13.26 -3.58 23.23
CA GLU A 98 12.95 -4.44 24.37
C GLU A 98 11.52 -4.29 24.88
N ALA A 99 10.83 -3.21 24.51
CA ALA A 99 9.48 -2.87 24.98
C ALA A 99 8.39 -3.80 24.40
N THR A 100 7.34 -4.06 25.17
CA THR A 100 6.16 -4.82 24.68
C THR A 100 5.35 -4.00 23.67
N PRO A 101 4.50 -4.62 22.83
CA PRO A 101 3.64 -3.88 21.89
C PRO A 101 2.78 -2.80 22.55
N GLU A 102 2.29 -3.05 23.76
CA GLU A 102 1.48 -2.10 24.52
C GLU A 102 2.31 -0.93 25.06
N GLU A 103 3.57 -1.17 25.45
CA GLU A 103 4.51 -0.13 25.87
C GLU A 103 4.96 0.74 24.68
N ARG A 104 5.17 0.13 23.51
CA ARG A 104 5.43 0.84 22.25
C ARG A 104 4.26 1.75 21.88
N ARG A 105 3.02 1.27 22.06
CA ARG A 105 1.82 2.10 21.90
C ARG A 105 1.80 3.30 22.84
N ASP A 106 2.17 3.11 24.10
CA ASP A 106 2.28 4.23 25.05
C ASP A 106 3.32 5.27 24.61
N LEU A 107 4.47 4.84 24.06
CA LEU A 107 5.45 5.76 23.48
C LEU A 107 4.87 6.56 22.31
N TRP A 108 4.14 5.91 21.40
CA TRP A 108 3.53 6.58 20.26
C TRP A 108 2.48 7.61 20.69
N LEU A 109 1.63 7.27 21.66
CA LEU A 109 0.66 8.20 22.23
C LEU A 109 1.34 9.38 22.92
N LEU A 110 2.47 9.13 23.60
CA LEU A 110 3.27 10.19 24.20
C LEU A 110 3.84 11.15 23.12
N MET A 111 4.34 10.63 22.00
CA MET A 111 4.75 11.44 20.85
C MET A 111 3.57 12.25 20.28
N CYS A 112 2.42 11.61 20.06
CA CYS A 112 1.22 12.27 19.53
C CYS A 112 0.72 13.41 20.44
N GLU A 113 0.60 13.16 21.74
CA GLU A 113 -0.10 14.06 22.66
C GLU A 113 0.82 15.13 23.28
N GLN A 114 2.12 14.86 23.45
CA GLN A 114 3.04 15.80 24.11
C GLN A 114 3.93 16.60 23.14
N PHE A 115 3.97 16.22 21.86
CA PHE A 115 4.82 16.87 20.85
C PHE A 115 4.01 17.44 19.67
N ALA A 116 2.76 17.83 19.92
CA ALA A 116 1.91 18.54 18.98
C ALA A 116 2.34 20.03 18.80
N PRO A 117 1.89 20.73 17.74
CA PRO A 117 2.09 22.17 17.61
C PRO A 117 1.53 22.94 18.82
N ASP A 118 2.25 23.98 19.24
CA ASP A 118 1.84 24.83 20.36
C ASP A 118 0.62 25.67 19.96
N ALA A 119 -0.53 25.37 20.57
CA ALA A 119 -1.81 26.00 20.23
C ALA A 119 -1.81 27.52 20.46
N THR A 120 -1.11 28.00 21.50
CA THR A 120 -0.99 29.44 21.76
C THR A 120 -0.11 30.14 20.73
N ARG A 121 1.00 29.52 20.33
CA ARG A 121 1.86 30.05 19.26
C ARG A 121 1.15 30.03 17.92
N PHE A 122 0.42 28.95 17.61
CA PHE A 122 -0.38 28.85 16.38
C PHE A 122 -1.44 29.94 16.30
N LYS A 123 -2.25 30.12 17.36
CA LYS A 123 -3.28 31.17 17.42
C LYS A 123 -2.69 32.57 17.24
N SER A 124 -1.56 32.85 17.90
CA SER A 124 -0.88 34.15 17.76
C SER A 124 -0.33 34.37 16.34
N ALA A 125 0.20 33.32 15.69
CA ALA A 125 0.71 33.42 14.34
C ALA A 125 -0.42 33.61 13.30
N GLN A 126 -1.56 32.94 13.50
CA GLN A 126 -2.75 33.12 12.67
C GLN A 126 -3.24 34.58 12.70
N GLN A 127 -3.39 35.16 13.89
CA GLN A 127 -3.83 36.55 14.05
C GLN A 127 -2.88 37.54 13.34
N ARG A 128 -1.56 37.31 13.41
CA ARG A 128 -0.57 38.15 12.71
C ARG A 128 -0.68 38.00 11.19
N TYR A 129 -0.90 36.79 10.70
CA TYR A 129 -1.08 36.52 9.27
C TYR A 129 -2.32 37.22 8.71
N GLU A 130 -3.44 37.15 9.42
CA GLU A 130 -4.68 37.84 9.05
C GLU A 130 -4.52 39.36 9.07
N ALA A 131 -3.84 39.92 10.08
CA ALA A 131 -3.61 41.36 10.20
C ALA A 131 -2.63 41.93 9.16
N ALA A 132 -1.67 41.13 8.70
CA ALA A 132 -0.68 41.54 7.70
C ALA A 132 -1.17 41.35 6.24
N ALA A 133 -2.40 40.87 6.04
CA ALA A 133 -2.93 40.61 4.70
C ALA A 133 -2.98 41.90 3.87
N GLY A 134 -2.26 41.91 2.74
CA GLY A 134 -2.18 43.07 1.84
C GLY A 134 -1.21 44.17 2.27
N THR A 135 -0.40 43.94 3.32
CA THR A 135 0.68 44.85 3.72
C THR A 135 2.06 44.29 3.35
N ASP A 136 3.10 45.12 3.45
CA ASP A 136 4.49 44.70 3.20
C ASP A 136 4.99 43.64 4.22
N ASP A 137 4.30 43.48 5.36
CA ASP A 137 4.62 42.48 6.39
C ASP A 137 4.08 41.08 6.05
N ALA A 138 3.23 40.94 5.02
CA ALA A 138 2.58 39.68 4.66
C ALA A 138 3.57 38.50 4.51
N PRO A 139 4.72 38.64 3.81
CA PRO A 139 5.67 37.53 3.66
C PRO A 139 6.29 37.08 4.99
N GLN A 140 6.56 38.02 5.90
CA GLN A 140 7.11 37.69 7.21
C GLN A 140 6.06 37.00 8.08
N ALA A 141 4.81 37.46 8.04
CA ALA A 141 3.70 36.85 8.77
C ALA A 141 3.42 35.42 8.27
N GLU A 142 3.48 35.19 6.96
CA GLU A 142 3.38 33.86 6.36
C GLU A 142 4.47 32.92 6.87
N ALA A 143 5.74 33.38 6.88
CA ALA A 143 6.85 32.59 7.38
C ALA A 143 6.68 32.23 8.88
N HIS A 144 6.11 33.13 9.68
CA HIS A 144 5.82 32.87 11.10
C HIS A 144 4.69 31.84 11.28
N LEU A 145 3.63 31.92 10.47
CA LEU A 145 2.54 30.95 10.48
C LEU A 145 3.04 29.55 10.14
N ARG A 146 3.81 29.40 9.06
CA ARG A 146 4.42 28.12 8.67
C ARG A 146 5.25 27.53 9.81
N ARG A 147 6.10 28.33 10.47
CA ARG A 147 6.91 27.88 11.62
C ARG A 147 6.09 27.48 12.84
N ALA A 148 4.94 28.13 13.07
CA ALA A 148 4.07 27.80 14.20
C ALA A 148 3.31 26.47 14.00
N MET A 149 3.13 26.04 12.76
CA MET A 149 2.50 24.74 12.42
C MET A 149 3.47 23.56 12.55
N VAL A 150 4.79 23.80 12.56
CA VAL A 150 5.78 22.72 12.70
C VAL A 150 5.69 22.11 14.10
N SER A 151 5.39 20.82 14.16
CA SER A 151 5.33 20.07 15.42
C SER A 151 6.74 19.74 15.94
N PRO A 152 6.95 19.74 17.27
CA PRO A 152 8.15 19.15 17.87
C PRO A 152 8.38 17.68 17.48
N ARG A 153 7.30 16.92 17.21
CA ARG A 153 7.39 15.56 16.68
C ARG A 153 8.17 15.47 15.37
N THR A 154 7.99 16.41 14.44
CA THR A 154 8.73 16.39 13.17
C THR A 154 10.24 16.41 13.42
N ARG A 155 10.71 17.26 14.34
CA ARG A 155 12.12 17.32 14.75
C ARG A 155 12.57 16.03 15.45
N LEU A 156 11.70 15.47 16.29
CA LEU A 156 11.95 14.18 16.94
C LEU A 156 12.24 13.10 15.90
N LEU A 157 11.35 12.94 14.92
CA LEU A 157 11.46 11.96 13.83
C LEU A 157 12.71 12.19 12.98
N GLN A 158 13.02 13.45 12.64
CA GLN A 158 14.28 13.80 11.95
C GLN A 158 15.52 13.36 12.75
N ARG A 159 15.52 13.52 14.07
CA ARG A 159 16.64 13.09 14.93
C ARG A 159 16.74 11.57 15.06
N PHE A 160 15.61 10.86 15.06
CA PHE A 160 15.61 9.41 14.92
C PHE A 160 16.27 8.95 13.62
N ALA A 161 16.21 9.72 12.52
CA ALA A 161 16.86 9.37 11.26
C ALA A 161 18.38 9.59 11.24
N VAL A 162 18.97 10.25 12.25
CA VAL A 162 20.39 10.65 12.23
C VAL A 162 21.35 9.47 12.44
N PHE A 163 21.06 8.59 13.40
CA PHE A 163 21.95 7.47 13.73
C PHE A 163 21.90 6.37 12.64
N PRO A 164 22.93 5.51 12.51
CA PRO A 164 23.06 4.60 11.37
C PRO A 164 21.84 3.71 11.07
N ALA A 165 21.20 3.15 12.09
CA ALA A 165 20.01 2.31 11.96
C ALA A 165 18.67 3.09 12.02
N GLY A 166 18.74 4.42 12.10
CA GLY A 166 17.60 5.29 12.38
C GLY A 166 16.50 5.26 11.33
N MET A 167 16.89 5.31 10.06
CA MET A 167 15.93 5.21 8.95
C MET A 167 15.18 3.88 8.97
N ARG A 168 15.91 2.77 9.20
CA ARG A 168 15.31 1.44 9.31
C ARG A 168 14.34 1.36 10.49
N PHE A 169 14.74 1.89 11.64
CA PHE A 169 13.91 1.95 12.84
C PHE A 169 12.58 2.68 12.57
N LEU A 170 12.60 3.83 11.89
CA LEU A 170 11.37 4.59 11.60
C LEU A 170 10.44 3.82 10.65
N VAL A 171 10.99 3.16 9.63
CA VAL A 171 10.19 2.33 8.71
C VAL A 171 9.52 1.19 9.47
N ASP A 172 10.24 0.49 10.35
CA ASP A 172 9.68 -0.58 11.16
C ASP A 172 8.64 -0.07 12.16
N LEU A 173 8.92 1.05 12.82
CA LEU A 173 7.99 1.71 13.73
C LEU A 173 6.67 2.02 13.02
N ARG A 174 6.71 2.58 11.80
CA ARG A 174 5.49 2.83 11.02
C ARG A 174 4.79 1.53 10.64
N ALA A 175 5.54 0.48 10.27
CA ALA A 175 4.95 -0.82 9.95
C ALA A 175 4.16 -1.40 11.12
N GLU A 176 4.66 -1.25 12.35
CA GLU A 176 3.98 -1.68 13.59
C GLU A 176 2.79 -0.77 13.95
N LEU A 177 2.85 0.52 13.62
CA LEU A 177 1.79 1.51 13.87
C LEU A 177 0.55 1.30 12.98
N LEU A 178 0.77 1.00 11.69
CA LEU A 178 -0.27 0.97 10.65
C LEU A 178 -1.50 0.09 10.97
N PRO A 179 -1.38 -1.12 11.54
CA PRO A 179 -2.53 -1.96 11.88
C PRO A 179 -3.46 -1.34 12.94
N LEU A 180 -2.93 -0.47 13.81
CA LEU A 180 -3.66 0.08 14.95
C LEU A 180 -4.43 1.37 14.63
N LEU A 181 -4.15 2.02 13.49
CA LEU A 181 -4.76 3.31 13.12
C LEU A 181 -6.29 3.25 13.02
N LYS A 182 -6.85 2.08 12.68
CA LYS A 182 -8.31 1.88 12.63
C LYS A 182 -8.95 1.86 14.02
N SER A 183 -8.27 1.25 14.99
CA SER A 183 -8.77 1.09 16.36
C SER A 183 -8.43 2.28 17.26
N ASP A 184 -7.33 2.99 17.01
CA ASP A 184 -6.91 4.14 17.81
C ASP A 184 -6.54 5.34 16.94
N LYS A 185 -7.52 6.23 16.74
CA LYS A 185 -7.37 7.44 15.92
C LYS A 185 -6.39 8.46 16.49
N ARG A 186 -6.00 8.35 17.77
CA ARG A 186 -5.00 9.27 18.37
C ARG A 186 -3.62 9.13 17.75
N LEU A 187 -3.37 8.02 17.05
CA LEU A 187 -2.11 7.72 16.38
C LEU A 187 -1.99 8.34 14.98
N LEU A 188 -3.09 8.85 14.41
CA LEU A 188 -3.12 9.44 13.07
C LEU A 188 -2.09 10.57 12.85
N PRO A 189 -1.85 11.49 13.80
CA PRO A 189 -0.87 12.56 13.58
C PRO A 189 0.57 12.05 13.41
N LEU A 190 0.94 10.96 14.10
CA LEU A 190 2.27 10.36 13.96
C LEU A 190 2.43 9.68 12.61
N ASP A 191 1.43 8.94 12.15
CA ASP A 191 1.42 8.32 10.83
C ASP A 191 1.51 9.38 9.71
N ALA A 192 0.71 10.44 9.80
CA ALA A 192 0.70 11.51 8.81
C ALA A 192 2.07 12.21 8.68
N GLU A 193 2.74 12.50 9.80
CA GLU A 193 4.08 13.11 9.77
C GLU A 193 5.16 12.15 9.26
N LEU A 194 5.08 10.86 9.62
CA LEU A 194 5.97 9.84 9.06
C LEU A 194 5.77 9.70 7.55
N GLU A 195 4.52 9.66 7.07
CA GLU A 195 4.20 9.59 5.64
C GLU A 195 4.77 10.80 4.88
N GLN A 196 4.63 12.01 5.43
CA GLN A 196 5.18 13.23 4.83
C GLN A 196 6.71 13.21 4.77
N LEU A 197 7.37 12.85 5.87
CA LEU A 197 8.83 12.74 5.91
C LEU A 197 9.33 11.65 4.96
N PHE A 198 8.68 10.48 4.93
CA PHE A 198 9.04 9.40 4.03
C PHE A 198 8.83 9.75 2.56
N SER A 199 7.77 10.49 2.22
CA SER A 199 7.56 10.95 0.84
C SER A 199 8.67 11.91 0.38
N THR A 200 9.37 12.55 1.31
CA THR A 200 10.54 13.41 0.99
C THR A 200 11.84 12.61 0.99
N TRP A 201 12.05 11.73 1.98
CA TRP A 201 13.30 10.98 2.15
C TRP A 201 13.44 9.81 1.18
N PHE A 202 12.33 9.25 0.70
CA PHE A 202 12.30 8.15 -0.25
C PHE A 202 11.81 8.57 -1.63
N ASP A 203 11.91 9.86 -1.96
CA ASP A 203 11.66 10.33 -3.33
C ASP A 203 12.64 9.66 -4.31
N VAL A 204 12.16 9.32 -5.51
CA VAL A 204 12.95 8.66 -6.57
C VAL A 204 14.26 9.39 -6.88
N ALA A 205 14.32 10.72 -6.71
CA ALA A 205 15.55 11.50 -6.90
C ALA A 205 16.69 11.10 -5.95
N PHE A 206 16.39 10.46 -4.82
CA PHE A 206 17.36 9.96 -3.84
C PHE A 206 17.54 8.44 -3.89
N LEU A 207 16.85 7.76 -4.80
CA LEU A 207 16.94 6.32 -4.95
C LEU A 207 17.89 5.93 -6.08
N GLU A 208 18.67 4.90 -5.82
CA GLU A 208 19.54 4.28 -6.81
C GLU A 208 18.81 3.12 -7.48
N LEU A 209 18.67 3.19 -8.80
CA LEU A 209 18.15 2.09 -9.61
C LEU A 209 19.29 1.09 -9.86
N ARG A 210 19.11 -0.16 -9.45
CA ARG A 210 20.06 -1.25 -9.72
C ARG A 210 19.38 -2.38 -10.46
N ARG A 211 20.07 -2.95 -11.45
CA ARG A 211 19.65 -4.20 -12.09
C ARG A 211 19.88 -5.36 -11.12
N LEU A 212 18.86 -6.20 -10.98
CA LEU A 212 18.90 -7.46 -10.26
C LEU A 212 18.99 -8.59 -11.28
N SER A 213 19.92 -9.51 -11.07
CA SER A 213 20.18 -10.65 -11.96
C SER A 213 20.56 -11.87 -11.16
N TRP A 214 20.74 -13.00 -11.82
CA TRP A 214 21.18 -14.23 -11.17
C TRP A 214 22.55 -14.10 -10.47
N ASP A 215 23.40 -13.16 -10.93
CA ASP A 215 24.71 -12.88 -10.35
C ASP A 215 24.64 -11.92 -9.13
N SER A 216 23.45 -11.41 -8.79
CA SER A 216 23.28 -10.57 -7.61
C SER A 216 23.50 -11.36 -6.30
N PRO A 217 23.90 -10.70 -5.19
CA PRO A 217 24.14 -11.39 -3.92
C PRO A 217 22.93 -12.21 -3.48
N ALA A 218 23.16 -13.46 -3.05
CA ALA A 218 22.09 -14.37 -2.66
C ALA A 218 21.16 -13.80 -1.57
N SER A 219 21.71 -13.01 -0.64
CA SER A 219 20.95 -12.32 0.41
C SER A 219 19.94 -11.29 -0.12
N LEU A 220 20.17 -10.75 -1.32
CA LEU A 220 19.26 -9.84 -2.01
C LEU A 220 18.21 -10.61 -2.80
N ILE A 221 18.62 -11.70 -3.46
CA ILE A 221 17.73 -12.58 -4.20
C ILE A 221 16.71 -13.26 -3.26
N GLU A 222 17.14 -13.69 -2.07
CA GLU A 222 16.24 -14.23 -1.03
C GLU A 222 15.15 -13.23 -0.61
N LYS A 223 15.48 -11.93 -0.59
CA LYS A 223 14.50 -10.87 -0.30
C LYS A 223 13.46 -10.74 -1.42
N LEU A 224 13.83 -10.96 -2.68
CA LEU A 224 12.84 -10.96 -3.78
C LEU A 224 11.80 -12.07 -3.57
N ILE A 225 12.23 -13.28 -3.21
CA ILE A 225 11.31 -14.38 -2.89
C ILE A 225 10.37 -14.00 -1.74
N LYS A 226 10.92 -13.40 -0.68
CA LYS A 226 10.16 -13.02 0.52
C LYS A 226 9.14 -11.91 0.27
N TYR A 227 9.45 -10.98 -0.62
CA TYR A 227 8.69 -9.73 -0.78
C TYR A 227 7.82 -9.69 -2.05
N GLU A 228 7.84 -10.74 -2.88
CA GLU A 228 6.99 -10.81 -4.06
C GLU A 228 5.50 -10.84 -3.67
N ALA A 229 4.80 -9.77 -4.04
CA ALA A 229 3.44 -9.49 -3.59
C ALA A 229 2.39 -9.68 -4.69
N VAL A 230 2.80 -9.77 -5.96
CA VAL A 230 1.89 -9.88 -7.12
C VAL A 230 1.74 -11.35 -7.51
N HIS A 231 2.85 -12.04 -7.80
CA HIS A 231 2.89 -13.42 -8.26
C HIS A 231 3.90 -14.24 -7.46
N ASP A 232 3.43 -14.95 -6.43
CA ASP A 232 4.25 -15.74 -5.50
C ASP A 232 5.32 -16.57 -6.23
N ILE A 233 6.60 -16.37 -5.86
CA ILE A 233 7.73 -17.15 -6.39
C ILE A 233 7.76 -18.50 -5.71
N ARG A 234 7.58 -19.58 -6.50
CA ARG A 234 7.34 -20.92 -5.96
C ARG A 234 8.62 -21.72 -5.70
N SER A 235 9.70 -21.38 -6.38
CA SER A 235 10.96 -22.12 -6.32
C SER A 235 12.17 -21.27 -6.75
N TRP A 236 13.37 -21.79 -6.53
CA TRP A 236 14.60 -21.20 -7.09
C TRP A 236 14.65 -21.26 -8.61
N ALA A 237 13.99 -22.25 -9.23
CA ALA A 237 13.91 -22.37 -10.68
C ALA A 237 13.00 -21.29 -11.27
N ASP A 238 11.84 -21.04 -10.66
CA ASP A 238 10.91 -19.95 -10.98
C ASP A 238 11.64 -18.59 -10.89
N LEU A 239 12.39 -18.37 -9.80
CA LEU A 239 13.18 -17.16 -9.63
C LEU A 239 14.27 -17.00 -10.70
N LYS A 240 14.95 -18.09 -11.06
CA LYS A 240 15.95 -18.07 -12.13
C LYS A 240 15.31 -17.69 -13.47
N ASN A 241 14.13 -18.24 -13.77
CA ASN A 241 13.35 -17.91 -14.97
C ASN A 241 12.98 -16.41 -15.02
N ARG A 242 12.56 -15.83 -13.88
CA ARG A 242 12.23 -14.40 -13.77
C ARG A 242 13.45 -13.47 -13.87
N LEU A 243 14.65 -14.01 -13.65
CA LEU A 243 15.93 -13.31 -13.76
C LEU A 243 16.70 -13.70 -15.03
N ASP A 244 16.08 -14.44 -15.95
CA ASP A 244 16.72 -14.89 -17.19
C ASP A 244 17.00 -13.71 -18.14
N SER A 245 17.75 -14.01 -19.20
CA SER A 245 18.26 -13.08 -20.19
C SER A 245 17.19 -12.27 -20.92
N ASP A 246 15.98 -12.81 -21.13
CA ASP A 246 14.82 -12.17 -21.76
C ASP A 246 13.90 -11.44 -20.75
N ARG A 247 14.29 -11.45 -19.47
CA ARG A 247 13.65 -10.70 -18.38
C ARG A 247 14.59 -9.59 -17.88
N ARG A 248 14.00 -8.56 -17.30
CA ARG A 248 14.74 -7.56 -16.54
C ARG A 248 14.08 -7.37 -15.19
N CYS A 249 14.87 -7.46 -14.14
CA CYS A 249 14.46 -7.13 -12.79
C CYS A 249 15.28 -5.94 -12.31
N TYR A 250 14.63 -4.94 -11.74
CA TYR A 250 15.28 -3.77 -11.18
C TYR A 250 14.84 -3.55 -9.74
N GLY A 251 15.72 -3.03 -8.91
CA GLY A 251 15.43 -2.62 -7.54
C GLY A 251 15.80 -1.16 -7.32
N PHE A 252 14.97 -0.44 -6.56
CA PHE A 252 15.25 0.89 -6.06
C PHE A 252 15.81 0.81 -4.64
N PHE A 253 16.99 1.40 -4.43
CA PHE A 253 17.72 1.36 -3.16
C PHE A 253 17.89 2.77 -2.61
N HIS A 254 17.70 2.93 -1.31
CA HIS A 254 18.05 4.18 -0.64
C HIS A 254 19.46 4.06 -0.03
N PRO A 255 20.32 5.09 -0.09
CA PRO A 255 21.70 5.02 0.42
C PRO A 255 21.82 4.63 1.90
N ARG A 256 20.80 4.97 2.72
CA ARG A 256 20.71 4.57 4.15
C ARG A 256 20.14 3.17 4.37
N LEU A 257 19.65 2.50 3.32
CA LEU A 257 19.15 1.14 3.33
C LEU A 257 19.74 0.35 2.14
N PRO A 258 21.08 0.29 1.99
CA PRO A 258 21.74 -0.12 0.75
C PRO A 258 21.54 -1.60 0.38
N ASN A 259 21.16 -2.42 1.36
CA ASN A 259 20.92 -3.85 1.20
C ASN A 259 19.42 -4.20 1.16
N GLU A 260 18.54 -3.19 1.16
CA GLU A 260 17.09 -3.38 1.15
C GLU A 260 16.50 -2.81 -0.15
N PRO A 261 16.01 -3.65 -1.08
CA PRO A 261 15.32 -3.15 -2.25
C PRO A 261 13.98 -2.60 -1.78
N LEU A 262 13.74 -1.29 -1.84
CA LEU A 262 12.50 -0.68 -1.35
C LEU A 262 11.32 -0.98 -2.27
N ILE A 263 11.62 -0.98 -3.56
CA ILE A 263 10.71 -1.36 -4.64
C ILE A 263 11.51 -2.22 -5.58
N PHE A 264 10.91 -3.29 -6.07
CA PHE A 264 11.45 -3.97 -7.24
C PHE A 264 10.41 -4.10 -8.33
N VAL A 265 10.91 -4.19 -9.55
CA VAL A 265 10.16 -4.12 -10.79
C VAL A 265 10.62 -5.26 -11.69
N GLU A 266 9.72 -6.16 -12.03
CA GLU A 266 9.96 -7.24 -12.98
C GLU A 266 9.33 -6.91 -14.34
N VAL A 267 10.12 -7.10 -15.39
CA VAL A 267 9.81 -6.72 -16.76
C VAL A 267 10.06 -7.90 -17.69
N ALA A 268 9.06 -8.24 -18.49
CA ALA A 268 9.19 -9.17 -19.60
C ALA A 268 9.37 -8.40 -20.92
N LEU A 269 10.31 -8.82 -21.75
CA LEU A 269 10.60 -8.20 -23.04
C LEU A 269 9.99 -9.04 -24.15
N VAL A 270 9.00 -8.49 -24.83
CA VAL A 270 8.12 -9.21 -25.76
C VAL A 270 7.82 -8.37 -27.01
N ASN A 271 7.07 -8.93 -27.96
CA ASN A 271 6.76 -8.27 -29.23
C ASN A 271 5.40 -7.56 -29.24
N GLU A 272 4.53 -7.85 -28.27
CA GLU A 272 3.18 -7.29 -28.19
C GLU A 272 2.73 -7.12 -26.73
N ILE A 273 1.64 -6.37 -26.51
CA ILE A 273 1.10 -6.16 -25.17
C ILE A 273 0.45 -7.47 -24.66
N SER A 274 1.03 -8.06 -23.63
CA SER A 274 0.53 -9.29 -23.01
C SER A 274 -0.84 -9.11 -22.34
N SER A 275 -1.72 -10.08 -22.51
CA SER A 275 -3.06 -10.11 -21.91
C SER A 275 -3.18 -11.09 -20.74
N SER A 276 -2.25 -12.02 -20.58
CA SER A 276 -2.28 -13.02 -19.50
C SER A 276 -0.91 -13.18 -18.87
N ILE A 277 -0.90 -13.46 -17.56
CA ILE A 277 0.33 -13.69 -16.80
C ILE A 277 0.88 -15.09 -17.05
N THR A 278 0.01 -16.05 -17.38
CA THR A 278 0.38 -17.47 -17.50
C THR A 278 1.54 -17.69 -18.48
N PRO A 279 1.55 -17.11 -19.71
CA PRO A 279 2.67 -17.28 -20.63
C PRO A 279 3.96 -16.59 -20.16
N LEU A 280 3.87 -15.55 -19.33
CA LEU A 280 5.05 -14.82 -18.84
C LEU A 280 5.78 -15.57 -17.73
N LEU A 281 5.06 -16.42 -16.99
CA LEU A 281 5.56 -17.23 -15.88
C LEU A 281 5.77 -18.71 -16.28
N ASP A 282 5.58 -19.07 -17.54
CA ASP A 282 5.80 -20.44 -18.01
C ASP A 282 7.30 -20.76 -18.01
N GLU A 283 7.72 -21.65 -17.11
CA GLU A 283 9.10 -22.11 -16.97
C GLU A 283 9.56 -22.98 -18.15
N ALA A 284 8.62 -23.52 -18.95
CA ALA A 284 8.93 -24.35 -20.11
C ALA A 284 8.99 -23.56 -21.43
N ALA A 285 8.65 -22.27 -21.41
CA ALA A 285 8.68 -21.43 -22.60
C ALA A 285 10.14 -21.19 -23.05
N GLU A 286 10.39 -21.23 -24.36
CA GLU A 286 11.68 -20.82 -24.90
C GLU A 286 11.91 -19.32 -24.65
N ALA A 287 13.12 -18.96 -24.24
CA ALA A 287 13.50 -17.57 -24.03
C ALA A 287 13.31 -16.76 -25.31
N ALA A 288 12.63 -15.61 -25.19
CA ALA A 288 12.39 -14.75 -26.34
C ALA A 288 13.70 -14.12 -26.85
N ASP A 289 13.80 -13.91 -28.16
CA ASP A 289 14.90 -13.11 -28.74
C ASP A 289 14.75 -11.64 -28.31
N ILE A 290 15.47 -11.28 -27.26
CA ILE A 290 15.45 -9.94 -26.66
C ILE A 290 15.83 -8.84 -27.65
N GLN A 291 16.61 -9.15 -28.69
CA GLN A 291 16.99 -8.16 -29.71
C GLN A 291 15.84 -7.83 -30.66
N ARG A 292 14.78 -8.64 -30.68
CA ARG A 292 13.57 -8.38 -31.48
C ARG A 292 12.45 -7.74 -30.67
N ALA A 293 12.56 -7.74 -29.34
CA ALA A 293 11.55 -7.17 -28.46
C ALA A 293 11.26 -5.70 -28.80
N THR A 294 9.96 -5.40 -28.88
CA THR A 294 9.44 -4.04 -29.16
C THR A 294 8.64 -3.50 -27.98
N THR A 295 8.26 -4.37 -27.04
CA THR A 295 7.35 -4.08 -25.94
C THR A 295 7.95 -4.55 -24.62
N ALA A 296 7.97 -3.68 -23.62
CA ALA A 296 8.31 -4.01 -22.24
C ALA A 296 7.04 -4.14 -21.40
N ILE A 297 6.85 -5.30 -20.77
CA ILE A 297 5.70 -5.61 -19.91
C ILE A 297 6.13 -5.65 -18.45
N PHE A 298 5.73 -4.62 -17.71
CA PHE A 298 5.87 -4.54 -16.26
C PHE A 298 4.82 -5.43 -15.61
N TYR A 299 5.17 -6.66 -15.26
CA TYR A 299 4.21 -7.66 -14.76
C TYR A 299 4.26 -7.84 -13.24
N SER A 300 5.32 -7.37 -12.56
CA SER A 300 5.34 -7.26 -11.10
C SER A 300 6.02 -5.97 -10.66
N ILE A 301 5.37 -5.22 -9.76
CA ILE A 301 5.94 -4.06 -9.07
C ILE A 301 5.55 -4.21 -7.60
N SER A 302 6.55 -4.43 -6.77
CA SER A 302 6.37 -4.77 -5.36
C SER A 302 7.08 -3.77 -4.48
N SER A 303 6.33 -3.13 -3.57
CA SER A 303 6.91 -2.39 -2.44
C SER A 303 7.20 -3.39 -1.32
N THR A 304 8.44 -3.43 -0.86
CA THR A 304 8.91 -4.48 0.06
C THR A 304 8.72 -4.11 1.53
N GLN A 305 8.58 -2.81 1.82
CA GLN A 305 8.53 -2.28 3.17
C GLN A 305 7.11 -1.90 3.56
N THR A 306 6.50 -2.67 4.48
CA THR A 306 5.17 -2.36 5.03
C THR A 306 5.09 -0.94 5.59
N GLY A 307 6.18 -0.45 6.22
CA GLY A 307 6.27 0.90 6.75
C GLY A 307 6.24 2.02 5.71
N LEU A 308 6.51 1.69 4.44
CA LEU A 308 6.40 2.63 3.32
C LEU A 308 5.06 2.50 2.57
N ARG A 309 4.12 1.71 3.08
CA ARG A 309 2.79 1.60 2.48
C ARG A 309 2.12 2.97 2.41
N GLY A 310 1.64 3.35 1.22
CA GLY A 310 1.00 4.64 0.98
C GLY A 310 1.96 5.81 0.78
N VAL A 311 3.26 5.62 0.98
CA VAL A 311 4.28 6.64 0.69
C VAL A 311 4.43 6.75 -0.83
N SER A 312 4.39 7.97 -1.33
CA SER A 312 4.75 8.26 -2.72
C SER A 312 6.27 8.26 -2.85
N PHE A 313 6.79 7.56 -3.84
CA PHE A 313 8.21 7.60 -4.21
C PHE A 313 8.46 8.58 -5.37
N GLY A 314 7.51 9.48 -5.64
CA GLY A 314 7.48 10.32 -6.83
C GLY A 314 6.65 9.73 -7.97
N ASP A 315 6.52 10.48 -9.06
CA ASP A 315 5.66 10.19 -10.22
C ASP A 315 6.41 9.61 -11.43
N SER A 316 7.71 9.35 -11.27
CA SER A 316 8.63 9.04 -12.36
C SER A 316 9.35 7.70 -12.19
N LEU A 317 8.89 6.84 -11.27
CA LEU A 317 9.53 5.55 -10.99
C LEU A 317 9.59 4.67 -12.24
N ILE A 318 8.45 4.49 -12.90
CA ILE A 318 8.36 3.64 -14.10
C ILE A 318 9.02 4.32 -15.31
N LYS A 319 9.00 5.65 -15.37
CA LYS A 319 9.71 6.42 -16.39
C LYS A 319 11.21 6.16 -16.33
N HIS A 320 11.81 6.16 -15.14
CA HIS A 320 13.25 5.86 -14.95
C HIS A 320 13.59 4.45 -15.44
N VAL A 321 12.77 3.45 -15.12
CA VAL A 321 12.99 2.07 -15.63
C VAL A 321 12.81 2.00 -17.15
N ALA A 322 11.80 2.66 -17.71
CA ALA A 322 11.56 2.70 -19.15
C ALA A 322 12.70 3.39 -19.93
N GLU A 323 13.25 4.48 -19.41
CA GLU A 323 14.41 5.18 -19.99
C GLU A 323 15.66 4.30 -19.94
N THR A 324 15.91 3.62 -18.82
CA THR A 324 17.00 2.65 -18.67
C THR A 324 16.88 1.51 -19.68
N LEU A 325 15.67 0.95 -19.83
CA LEU A 325 15.37 -0.08 -20.82
C LEU A 325 15.54 0.43 -22.25
N THR A 326 15.19 1.68 -22.55
CA THR A 326 15.33 2.26 -23.89
C THR A 326 16.81 2.43 -24.27
N GLN A 327 17.66 2.78 -23.30
CA GLN A 327 19.11 2.87 -23.49
C GLN A 327 19.72 1.49 -23.77
N GLU A 328 19.30 0.45 -23.03
CA GLU A 328 19.78 -0.92 -23.23
C GLU A 328 19.20 -1.56 -24.51
N PHE A 329 17.93 -1.27 -24.84
CA PHE A 329 17.18 -1.85 -25.95
C PHE A 329 16.54 -0.77 -26.83
N PRO A 330 17.29 -0.21 -27.80
CA PRO A 330 16.82 0.89 -28.64
C PRO A 330 15.63 0.57 -29.56
N ARG A 331 15.18 -0.70 -29.63
CA ARG A 331 14.00 -1.13 -30.40
C ARG A 331 12.70 -1.11 -29.59
N LEU A 332 12.77 -0.98 -28.26
CA LEU A 332 11.57 -0.83 -27.44
C LEU A 332 10.84 0.47 -27.81
N ARG A 333 9.53 0.35 -28.01
CA ARG A 333 8.62 1.45 -28.36
C ARG A 333 7.41 1.49 -27.45
N THR A 334 7.00 0.34 -26.93
CA THR A 334 5.79 0.19 -26.13
C THR A 334 6.16 -0.19 -24.70
N PHE A 335 5.64 0.55 -23.73
CA PHE A 335 5.82 0.28 -22.31
C PHE A 335 4.44 0.10 -21.69
N ALA A 336 4.09 -1.11 -21.29
CA ALA A 336 2.79 -1.42 -20.71
C ALA A 336 2.95 -2.28 -19.46
N THR A 337 2.00 -2.25 -18.55
CA THR A 337 1.98 -3.16 -17.42
C THR A 337 1.07 -4.34 -17.71
N LEU A 338 1.15 -5.40 -16.90
CA LEU A 338 0.08 -6.37 -16.74
C LEU A 338 -0.23 -6.43 -15.24
N SER A 339 -1.21 -5.63 -14.81
CA SER A 339 -1.43 -5.33 -13.39
C SER A 339 -2.69 -6.02 -12.84
N PRO A 340 -2.69 -6.41 -11.54
CA PRO A 340 -3.87 -6.93 -10.86
C PRO A 340 -4.90 -5.81 -10.58
N ILE A 341 -6.12 -6.20 -10.20
CA ILE A 341 -7.21 -5.28 -9.82
C ILE A 341 -7.76 -5.65 -8.42
N PRO A 342 -6.94 -5.53 -7.36
CA PRO A 342 -7.18 -6.19 -6.07
C PRO A 342 -8.48 -5.80 -5.36
N GLY A 343 -9.04 -4.62 -5.63
CA GLY A 343 -10.26 -4.12 -5.00
C GLY A 343 -11.56 -4.43 -5.75
N PHE A 344 -11.48 -4.94 -6.99
CA PHE A 344 -12.63 -4.97 -7.89
C PHE A 344 -13.76 -5.88 -7.38
N ARG A 345 -13.46 -7.12 -6.94
CA ARG A 345 -14.50 -8.04 -6.45
C ARG A 345 -15.24 -7.45 -5.26
N SER A 346 -14.53 -6.88 -4.29
CA SER A 346 -15.15 -6.25 -3.12
C SER A 346 -15.99 -5.04 -3.49
N TRP A 347 -15.52 -4.23 -4.44
CA TRP A 347 -16.29 -3.10 -4.95
C TRP A 347 -17.56 -3.57 -5.66
N LEU A 348 -17.47 -4.56 -6.56
CA LEU A 348 -18.63 -5.07 -7.27
C LEU A 348 -19.64 -5.69 -6.32
N SER A 349 -19.22 -6.47 -5.32
CA SER A 349 -20.14 -7.04 -4.33
C SER A 349 -20.97 -5.99 -3.59
N LYS A 350 -20.44 -4.78 -3.40
CA LYS A 350 -21.17 -3.66 -2.75
C LYS A 350 -22.03 -2.86 -3.72
N ASN A 351 -21.62 -2.78 -4.99
CA ASN A 351 -22.25 -1.89 -5.98
C ASN A 351 -23.10 -2.63 -7.02
N CYS A 352 -23.11 -3.97 -7.03
CA CYS A 352 -23.77 -4.76 -8.08
C CYS A 352 -25.26 -4.40 -8.24
N ALA A 353 -26.00 -4.19 -7.15
CA ALA A 353 -27.41 -3.81 -7.24
C ALA A 353 -27.60 -2.48 -7.99
N ALA A 354 -26.83 -1.45 -7.62
CA ALA A 354 -26.84 -0.16 -8.29
C ALA A 354 -26.37 -0.24 -9.76
N GLN A 355 -25.49 -1.20 -10.10
CA GLN A 355 -25.09 -1.44 -11.49
C GLN A 355 -26.23 -2.08 -12.31
N LEU A 356 -27.05 -2.94 -11.70
CA LEU A 356 -28.20 -3.54 -12.38
C LEU A 356 -29.30 -2.53 -12.68
N GLU A 357 -29.51 -1.56 -11.78
CA GLU A 357 -30.49 -0.47 -11.96
C GLU A 357 -30.14 0.47 -13.14
N GLN A 358 -28.89 0.47 -13.59
CA GLN A 358 -28.42 1.29 -14.71
C GLN A 358 -28.54 0.58 -16.06
N LEU A 359 -28.86 -0.72 -16.08
CA LEU A 359 -29.03 -1.48 -17.31
C LEU A 359 -30.40 -1.18 -17.95
N ASP A 360 -30.43 -1.13 -19.27
CA ASP A 360 -31.71 -1.11 -20.01
C ASP A 360 -32.48 -2.44 -19.84
N GLU A 361 -33.78 -2.41 -20.14
CA GLU A 361 -34.67 -3.57 -19.98
C GLU A 361 -34.20 -4.80 -20.77
N LYS A 362 -33.60 -4.60 -21.94
CA LYS A 362 -33.15 -5.69 -22.82
C LYS A 362 -31.95 -6.41 -22.19
N ARG A 363 -30.95 -5.65 -21.74
CA ARG A 363 -29.75 -6.17 -21.09
C ARG A 363 -30.08 -6.82 -19.75
N LEU A 364 -31.02 -6.25 -19.00
CA LEU A 364 -31.50 -6.83 -17.75
C LEU A 364 -32.20 -8.18 -17.98
N ALA A 365 -33.04 -8.30 -19.02
CA ALA A 365 -33.68 -9.56 -19.38
C ALA A 365 -32.68 -10.60 -19.91
N GLU A 366 -31.70 -10.20 -20.74
CA GLU A 366 -30.62 -11.09 -21.19
C GLU A 366 -29.80 -11.63 -20.02
N LEU A 367 -29.48 -10.77 -19.05
CA LEU A 367 -28.78 -11.15 -17.84
C LEU A 367 -29.63 -12.08 -16.97
N GLY A 368 -30.93 -11.79 -16.81
CA GLY A 368 -31.88 -12.62 -16.08
C GLY A 368 -31.94 -14.05 -16.61
N ARG A 369 -32.04 -14.21 -17.93
CA ARG A 369 -31.95 -15.53 -18.60
C ARG A 369 -30.60 -16.21 -18.36
N ALA A 370 -29.50 -15.47 -18.41
CA ALA A 370 -28.16 -16.02 -18.23
C ALA A 370 -27.90 -16.52 -16.79
N VAL A 371 -28.51 -15.87 -15.78
CA VAL A 371 -28.37 -16.27 -14.37
C VAL A 371 -29.52 -17.16 -13.87
N GLY A 372 -30.55 -17.37 -14.69
CA GLY A 372 -31.72 -18.18 -14.36
C GLY A 372 -32.68 -17.54 -13.36
N PHE A 373 -32.73 -16.21 -13.27
CA PHE A 373 -33.58 -15.48 -12.32
C PHE A 373 -34.02 -14.11 -12.88
N GLU A 374 -35.32 -13.85 -12.92
CA GLU A 374 -35.91 -12.62 -13.47
C GLU A 374 -36.82 -11.91 -12.45
N PRO A 375 -36.57 -10.62 -12.11
CA PRO A 375 -35.43 -9.80 -12.51
C PRO A 375 -34.13 -10.25 -11.82
N PRO A 376 -32.96 -10.19 -12.50
CA PRO A 376 -31.71 -10.63 -11.90
C PRO A 376 -31.41 -9.81 -10.64
N GLN A 377 -30.94 -10.49 -9.60
CA GLN A 377 -30.49 -9.85 -8.36
C GLN A 377 -28.98 -9.96 -8.24
N ALA A 378 -28.37 -9.07 -7.46
CA ALA A 378 -26.92 -9.04 -7.24
C ALA A 378 -26.36 -10.41 -6.82
N ALA A 379 -27.05 -11.15 -5.94
CA ALA A 379 -26.61 -12.46 -5.49
C ALA A 379 -26.47 -13.48 -6.65
N HIS A 380 -27.44 -13.50 -7.58
CA HIS A 380 -27.42 -14.40 -8.74
C HIS A 380 -26.29 -14.06 -9.71
N VAL A 381 -26.06 -12.77 -9.95
CA VAL A 381 -24.98 -12.29 -10.81
C VAL A 381 -23.61 -12.60 -10.21
N LEU A 382 -23.43 -12.36 -8.91
CA LEU A 382 -22.17 -12.65 -8.21
C LEU A 382 -21.89 -14.16 -8.17
N ALA A 383 -22.91 -15.01 -7.97
CA ALA A 383 -22.76 -16.46 -8.03
C ALA A 383 -22.35 -16.94 -9.43
N ALA A 384 -22.88 -16.34 -10.50
CA ALA A 384 -22.44 -16.62 -11.86
C ALA A 384 -21.02 -16.09 -12.14
N ALA A 385 -20.67 -14.92 -11.61
CA ALA A 385 -19.34 -14.34 -11.71
C ALA A 385 -18.26 -15.18 -11.00
N ASP A 386 -18.60 -15.92 -9.94
CA ASP A 386 -17.67 -16.84 -9.27
C ASP A 386 -17.19 -17.97 -10.20
N LYS A 387 -17.90 -18.22 -11.31
CA LYS A 387 -17.51 -19.16 -12.38
C LYS A 387 -16.93 -18.43 -13.60
N ALA A 388 -16.26 -17.28 -13.41
CA ALA A 388 -15.79 -16.41 -14.49
C ALA A 388 -15.03 -17.13 -15.62
N LEU A 389 -14.20 -18.12 -15.31
CA LEU A 389 -13.41 -18.84 -16.32
C LEU A 389 -14.27 -19.65 -17.31
N GLU A 390 -15.50 -20.00 -16.93
CA GLU A 390 -16.45 -20.74 -17.78
C GLU A 390 -17.28 -19.82 -18.68
N LEU A 391 -17.20 -18.48 -18.49
CA LEU A 391 -18.06 -17.53 -19.18
C LEU A 391 -17.54 -17.21 -20.60
N PRO A 392 -18.29 -17.54 -21.67
CA PRO A 392 -17.90 -17.22 -23.03
C PRO A 392 -17.93 -15.70 -23.29
N PRO A 393 -17.23 -15.18 -24.32
CA PRO A 393 -17.19 -13.75 -24.64
C PRO A 393 -18.55 -13.06 -24.78
N LYS A 394 -19.57 -13.79 -25.25
CA LYS A 394 -20.94 -13.29 -25.43
C LYS A 394 -21.83 -13.41 -24.18
N SER A 395 -21.30 -13.90 -23.07
CA SER A 395 -22.07 -14.02 -21.82
C SER A 395 -22.44 -12.62 -21.29
N PRO A 396 -23.74 -12.36 -21.00
CA PRO A 396 -24.17 -11.11 -20.38
C PRO A 396 -23.45 -10.83 -19.05
N VAL A 397 -23.15 -11.88 -18.26
CA VAL A 397 -22.40 -11.75 -17.00
C VAL A 397 -20.97 -11.28 -17.26
N ARG A 398 -20.29 -11.82 -18.27
CA ARG A 398 -18.94 -11.39 -18.66
C ARG A 398 -18.92 -9.95 -19.16
N GLN A 399 -19.89 -9.57 -19.98
CA GLN A 399 -20.01 -8.20 -20.49
C GLN A 399 -20.24 -7.21 -19.35
N LEU A 400 -21.12 -7.54 -18.40
CA LEU A 400 -21.34 -6.74 -17.20
C LEU A 400 -20.06 -6.61 -16.37
N LEU A 401 -19.33 -7.70 -16.14
CA LEU A 401 -18.06 -7.66 -15.40
C LEU A 401 -17.02 -6.75 -16.06
N MET A 402 -16.90 -6.79 -17.38
CA MET A 402 -16.00 -5.91 -18.13
C MET A 402 -16.41 -4.44 -18.05
N GLN A 403 -17.71 -4.13 -18.19
CA GLN A 403 -18.24 -2.77 -18.04
C GLN A 403 -18.00 -2.23 -16.62
N CYS A 404 -18.34 -3.02 -15.60
CA CYS A 404 -18.13 -2.66 -14.21
C CYS A 404 -16.65 -2.45 -13.88
N ALA A 405 -15.74 -3.28 -14.42
CA ALA A 405 -14.30 -3.10 -14.24
C ALA A 405 -13.80 -1.83 -14.94
N ALA A 406 -14.29 -1.52 -16.13
CA ALA A 406 -13.94 -0.30 -16.86
C ALA A 406 -14.38 0.94 -16.08
N ARG A 407 -15.61 0.93 -15.54
CA ARG A 407 -16.11 2.00 -14.67
C ARG A 407 -15.29 2.13 -13.37
N TYR A 408 -15.03 1.00 -12.71
CA TYR A 408 -14.25 0.96 -11.47
C TYR A 408 -12.86 1.59 -11.63
N LEU A 409 -12.19 1.33 -12.76
CA LEU A 409 -10.87 1.87 -13.04
C LEU A 409 -10.88 3.28 -13.64
N GLY A 410 -11.88 3.60 -14.46
CA GLY A 410 -11.93 4.82 -15.27
C GLY A 410 -12.81 5.95 -14.74
N ARG A 411 -13.70 5.68 -13.77
CA ARG A 411 -14.72 6.64 -13.30
C ARG A 411 -14.82 6.75 -11.79
N GLU A 412 -14.61 5.66 -11.06
CA GLU A 412 -14.79 5.65 -9.60
C GLU A 412 -13.62 6.33 -8.89
N LEU A 413 -13.92 7.42 -8.18
CA LEU A 413 -12.97 8.20 -7.39
C LEU A 413 -13.38 8.27 -5.92
N HIS A 414 -12.40 8.35 -5.04
CA HIS A 414 -12.57 8.66 -3.62
C HIS A 414 -11.58 9.79 -3.27
N ASP A 415 -12.09 10.89 -2.72
CA ASP A 415 -11.33 12.10 -2.43
C ASP A 415 -10.46 12.57 -3.62
N GLY A 416 -11.06 12.54 -4.82
CA GLY A 416 -10.41 12.95 -6.07
C GLY A 416 -9.38 11.96 -6.63
N LYS A 417 -9.19 10.78 -6.02
CA LYS A 417 -8.22 9.76 -6.46
C LYS A 417 -8.90 8.47 -6.90
N PRO A 418 -8.34 7.72 -7.87
CA PRO A 418 -8.85 6.39 -8.24
C PRO A 418 -9.06 5.49 -7.03
N VAL A 419 -10.19 4.79 -6.97
CA VAL A 419 -10.53 3.91 -5.85
C VAL A 419 -9.56 2.73 -5.76
N ASP A 420 -9.23 2.12 -6.91
CA ASP A 420 -8.26 1.03 -6.96
C ASP A 420 -6.84 1.53 -6.63
N PRO A 421 -6.13 0.89 -5.69
CA PRO A 421 -4.80 1.33 -5.29
C PRO A 421 -3.74 1.16 -6.39
N VAL A 422 -3.88 0.15 -7.25
CA VAL A 422 -2.95 -0.13 -8.35
C VAL A 422 -3.17 0.87 -9.48
N ALA A 423 -4.43 1.20 -9.79
CA ALA A 423 -4.79 2.30 -10.68
C ALA A 423 -4.21 3.63 -10.18
N ARG A 424 -4.39 3.95 -8.90
CA ARG A 424 -3.85 5.18 -8.31
C ARG A 424 -2.33 5.27 -8.48
N PHE A 425 -1.61 4.16 -8.30
CA PHE A 425 -0.17 4.10 -8.51
C PHE A 425 0.21 4.36 -9.97
N HIS A 426 -0.34 3.61 -10.92
CA HIS A 426 0.06 3.72 -12.33
C HIS A 426 -0.37 5.04 -12.98
N LEU A 427 -1.59 5.50 -12.69
CA LEU A 427 -2.11 6.78 -13.18
C LEU A 427 -1.34 7.95 -12.55
N GLY A 428 -0.96 7.84 -11.28
CA GLY A 428 -0.06 8.79 -10.62
C GLY A 428 1.33 8.84 -11.25
N ASN A 429 1.79 7.75 -11.85
CA ASN A 429 3.03 7.69 -12.64
C ASN A 429 2.81 8.07 -14.13
N GLY A 430 1.66 8.66 -14.48
CA GLY A 430 1.40 9.19 -15.83
C GLY A 430 0.97 8.15 -16.87
N ALA A 431 0.61 6.94 -16.45
CA ALA A 431 0.02 5.96 -17.35
C ALA A 431 -1.44 6.29 -17.70
N ARG A 432 -2.00 5.54 -18.65
CA ARG A 432 -3.45 5.49 -18.90
C ARG A 432 -3.96 4.05 -18.78
N VAL A 433 -5.24 3.89 -18.44
CA VAL A 433 -5.90 2.57 -18.50
C VAL A 433 -6.01 2.18 -19.98
N GLU A 434 -5.28 1.16 -20.42
CA GLU A 434 -5.20 0.81 -21.84
C GLU A 434 -6.19 -0.28 -22.23
N ARG A 435 -6.17 -1.40 -21.52
CA ARG A 435 -6.93 -2.60 -21.89
C ARG A 435 -7.28 -3.45 -20.68
N LEU A 436 -8.51 -3.93 -20.62
CA LEU A 436 -8.94 -4.95 -19.67
C LEU A 436 -8.72 -6.35 -20.27
N ASN A 437 -8.16 -7.24 -19.45
CA ASN A 437 -7.80 -8.58 -19.88
C ASN A 437 -8.66 -9.62 -19.14
N TRP A 438 -9.53 -10.28 -19.89
CA TRP A 438 -10.31 -11.41 -19.39
C TRP A 438 -9.43 -12.62 -19.13
N ALA A 439 -9.62 -13.28 -17.98
CA ALA A 439 -8.78 -14.40 -17.55
C ALA A 439 -7.27 -14.07 -17.61
N GLY A 440 -6.91 -12.82 -17.33
CA GLY A 440 -5.52 -12.38 -17.29
C GLY A 440 -4.72 -13.09 -16.20
N ASP A 441 -5.34 -13.34 -15.04
CA ASP A 441 -4.80 -14.16 -13.96
C ASP A 441 -5.83 -15.22 -13.53
N PRO A 442 -5.73 -16.47 -14.03
CA PRO A 442 -6.65 -17.54 -13.66
C PRO A 442 -6.34 -18.15 -12.28
N SER A 443 -5.34 -17.65 -11.55
CA SER A 443 -5.01 -18.17 -10.22
C SER A 443 -6.14 -17.94 -9.20
N ALA A 444 -6.13 -18.73 -8.13
CA ALA A 444 -7.07 -18.54 -7.01
C ALA A 444 -7.01 -17.11 -6.42
N LYS A 445 -5.82 -16.49 -6.43
CA LYS A 445 -5.61 -15.10 -5.97
C LYS A 445 -6.29 -14.11 -6.92
N GLY A 446 -6.05 -14.22 -8.23
CA GLY A 446 -6.70 -13.40 -9.25
C GLY A 446 -8.22 -13.53 -9.24
N LEU A 447 -8.76 -14.74 -9.11
CA LEU A 447 -10.19 -14.98 -8.98
C LEU A 447 -10.79 -14.35 -7.71
N LYS A 448 -10.07 -14.40 -6.59
CA LYS A 448 -10.49 -13.78 -5.33
C LYS A 448 -10.45 -12.25 -5.36
N GLN A 449 -9.54 -11.68 -6.14
CA GLN A 449 -9.33 -10.23 -6.22
C GLN A 449 -10.26 -9.55 -7.24
N SER A 450 -10.39 -10.14 -8.43
CA SER A 450 -10.99 -9.47 -9.59
C SER A 450 -11.69 -10.43 -10.57
N PHE A 451 -12.10 -11.61 -10.13
CA PHE A 451 -12.66 -12.66 -11.02
C PHE A 451 -11.70 -13.06 -12.15
N GLY A 452 -10.39 -12.91 -11.91
CA GLY A 452 -9.33 -13.21 -12.88
C GLY A 452 -9.09 -12.13 -13.92
N LEU A 453 -9.73 -10.96 -13.78
CA LEU A 453 -9.44 -9.78 -14.60
C LEU A 453 -8.08 -9.18 -14.24
N MET A 454 -7.31 -8.86 -15.27
CA MET A 454 -6.14 -7.98 -15.16
C MET A 454 -6.31 -6.75 -16.06
N VAL A 455 -5.43 -5.79 -15.93
CA VAL A 455 -5.45 -4.56 -16.72
C VAL A 455 -4.04 -4.23 -17.23
N ASN A 456 -3.95 -3.75 -18.47
CA ASN A 456 -2.75 -3.09 -18.96
C ASN A 456 -2.86 -1.58 -18.72
N TYR A 457 -1.85 -1.00 -18.08
CA TYR A 457 -1.62 0.44 -18.08
C TYR A 457 -0.53 0.77 -19.10
N LEU A 458 -0.80 1.70 -20.02
CA LEU A 458 0.19 2.11 -21.03
C LEU A 458 0.92 3.38 -20.59
N TYR A 459 2.26 3.32 -20.66
CA TYR A 459 3.17 4.44 -20.45
C TYR A 459 3.58 5.03 -21.79
N ASP A 460 2.84 6.05 -22.24
CA ASP A 460 3.25 6.89 -23.37
C ASP A 460 4.14 8.02 -22.84
N LEU A 461 5.46 7.84 -22.98
CA LEU A 461 6.48 8.75 -22.45
C LEU A 461 6.29 10.21 -22.93
N LYS A 462 5.63 10.43 -24.07
CA LYS A 462 5.36 11.77 -24.63
C LYS A 462 4.09 12.40 -24.07
N ARG A 463 3.25 11.64 -23.36
CA ARG A 463 1.93 12.09 -22.86
C ARG A 463 1.79 12.02 -21.34
N ILE A 464 2.85 11.69 -20.61
CA ILE A 464 2.87 11.64 -19.13
C ILE A 464 2.27 12.91 -18.53
N ASP A 465 2.79 14.10 -18.88
CA ASP A 465 2.34 15.38 -18.33
C ASP A 465 0.86 15.67 -18.65
N LYS A 466 0.41 15.28 -19.85
CA LYS A 466 -1.00 15.38 -20.24
C LYS A 466 -1.87 14.49 -19.36
N HIS A 467 -1.45 13.26 -19.09
CA HIS A 467 -2.17 12.32 -18.24
C HIS A 467 -2.22 12.81 -16.78
N HIS A 468 -1.12 13.36 -16.26
CA HIS A 468 -1.09 14.00 -14.95
C HIS A 468 -2.05 15.18 -14.86
N GLY A 469 -2.07 16.05 -15.88
CA GLY A 469 -3.00 17.18 -15.94
C GLY A 469 -4.47 16.77 -15.93
N LEU A 470 -4.83 15.68 -16.64
CA LEU A 470 -6.17 15.10 -16.58
C LEU A 470 -6.50 14.57 -15.19
N LEU A 471 -5.59 13.81 -14.58
CA LEU A 471 -5.80 13.22 -13.26
C LEU A 471 -5.96 14.29 -12.18
N ALA A 472 -5.20 15.39 -12.25
CA ALA A 472 -5.33 16.54 -11.36
C ALA A 472 -6.71 17.23 -11.45
N GLN A 473 -7.39 17.09 -12.58
CA GLN A 473 -8.77 17.55 -12.80
C GLN A 473 -9.82 16.51 -12.40
N GLY A 474 -9.42 15.41 -11.76
CA GLY A 474 -10.31 14.29 -11.43
C GLY A 474 -10.77 13.49 -12.65
N ARG A 475 -10.03 13.52 -13.76
CA ARG A 475 -10.36 12.76 -14.97
C ARG A 475 -9.32 11.67 -15.20
N VAL A 476 -9.73 10.41 -15.11
CA VAL A 476 -8.82 9.28 -15.36
C VAL A 476 -8.50 9.17 -16.85
N PRO A 477 -7.21 9.15 -17.24
CA PRO A 477 -6.79 8.83 -18.60
C PRO A 477 -7.14 7.37 -18.95
N VAL A 478 -7.96 7.18 -19.97
CA VAL A 478 -8.40 5.87 -20.48
C VAL A 478 -8.26 5.80 -22.00
N SER A 479 -8.09 4.59 -22.55
CA SER A 479 -8.16 4.34 -23.99
C SER A 479 -9.59 4.44 -24.52
N GLY A 480 -9.74 4.50 -25.85
CA GLY A 480 -11.06 4.51 -26.50
C GLY A 480 -11.86 3.23 -26.24
N ASP A 481 -11.19 2.09 -26.13
CA ASP A 481 -11.84 0.79 -25.84
C ASP A 481 -12.40 0.76 -24.42
N ILE A 482 -11.64 1.27 -23.45
CA ILE A 482 -12.09 1.39 -22.06
C ILE A 482 -13.22 2.41 -21.92
N ASP A 483 -13.11 3.55 -22.61
CA ASP A 483 -14.17 4.56 -22.61
C ASP A 483 -15.47 4.00 -23.21
N SER A 484 -15.37 3.21 -24.28
CA SER A 484 -16.52 2.55 -24.92
C SER A 484 -17.20 1.54 -23.99
N LEU A 485 -16.44 0.82 -23.17
CA LEU A 485 -16.99 -0.06 -22.13
C LEU A 485 -17.69 0.71 -21.00
N CYS A 486 -17.39 2.00 -20.81
CA CYS A 486 -18.03 2.84 -19.80
C CYS A 486 -19.28 3.55 -20.30
N ARG A 487 -19.57 3.50 -21.60
CA ARG A 487 -20.77 4.09 -22.20
C ARG A 487 -21.91 3.08 -22.13
N ASP A 488 -23.11 3.56 -21.87
CA ASP A 488 -24.32 2.75 -21.69
C ASP A 488 -24.81 2.10 -22.99
#